data_AF-A0A1Q7ADS8-F1
#
_entry.id   AF-A0A1Q7ADS8-F1
#
_cell.length_a   1.000
_cell.length_b   1.000
_cell.length_c   1.000
_cell.angle_alpha   90.00
_cell.angle_beta   90.00
_cell.angle_gamma   90.00
#
_symmetry.space_group_name_H-M   'P 1'
#
loop_
_entity.id
_entity.type
_entity.pdbx_description
1 polymer ?
#
loop_
_entity_poly.entity_id
_entity_poly.type
_entity_poly.pdbx_seq_one_letter_code
_entity_poly.pdbx_strand_id
1 'polypeptide(L)'
;MNIYERSKLEAERIVECGIKGCSIVILRPTNVFAEDTFDIRRYRGVHGTLRVWFTGKERSHLVYAGDVAEAGAFLLESWIQPGCQKFIVSSDEEPDHTNVEVYESVQRLLGYWVERRRWVCPLGLVYYLRLLRHGRGNRGDVCYSARRLLSTGFKMPFGLLEGIRRSVECSQRKQKVAAPERK
;
A
#
# COMPACT_ATOMS: atom_id res chain seq x y z
N MET A 1 7.20 -3.24 -19.46
CA MET A 1 6.63 -1.97 -18.97
C MET A 1 5.24 -1.84 -19.57
N ASN A 2 4.23 -1.72 -18.71
CA ASN A 2 2.82 -1.70 -19.13
C ASN A 2 2.49 -0.35 -19.78
N ILE A 3 1.54 -0.29 -20.73
CA ILE A 3 1.08 0.94 -21.39
C ILE A 3 0.65 1.97 -20.33
N TYR A 4 -0.03 1.52 -19.27
CA TYR A 4 -0.44 2.37 -18.15
C TYR A 4 0.72 3.07 -17.44
N GLU A 5 1.81 2.35 -17.15
CA GLU A 5 3.00 2.91 -16.51
C GLU A 5 3.68 3.95 -17.41
N ARG A 6 3.70 3.67 -18.72
CA ARG A 6 4.26 4.58 -19.72
C ARG A 6 3.46 5.87 -19.80
N SER A 7 2.13 5.80 -19.89
CA SER A 7 1.26 6.98 -19.95
C SER A 7 1.38 7.84 -18.70
N LYS A 8 1.48 7.24 -17.51
CA LYS A 8 1.73 7.99 -16.27
C LYS A 8 3.07 8.71 -16.27
N LEU A 9 4.14 8.04 -16.71
CA LEU A 9 5.46 8.65 -16.80
C LEU A 9 5.53 9.78 -17.84
N GLU A 10 4.81 9.64 -18.96
CA GLU A 10 4.72 10.69 -19.97
C GLU A 10 3.95 11.91 -19.44
N ALA A 11 2.84 11.69 -18.71
CA ALA A 11 2.11 12.77 -18.04
C ALA A 11 2.96 13.49 -16.99
N GLU A 12 3.72 12.75 -16.17
CA GLU A 12 4.64 13.35 -15.21
C GLU A 12 5.71 14.20 -15.89
N ARG A 13 6.28 13.76 -17.02
CA ARG A 13 7.24 14.55 -17.80
C ARG A 13 6.65 15.86 -18.31
N ILE A 14 5.40 15.84 -18.77
CA ILE A 14 4.69 17.07 -19.20
C ILE A 14 4.54 18.03 -18.01
N VAL A 15 4.15 17.51 -16.85
CA VAL A 15 3.99 18.30 -15.62
C VAL A 15 5.34 18.81 -15.10
N GLU A 16 6.42 18.05 -15.24
CA GLU A 16 7.78 18.44 -14.89
C GLU A 16 8.32 19.62 -15.72
N CYS A 17 7.92 19.72 -17.00
CA CYS A 17 8.22 20.88 -17.83
C CYS A 17 7.63 22.17 -17.23
N GLY A 18 6.55 22.02 -16.46
CA GLY A 18 6.00 23.01 -15.56
C GLY A 18 5.39 24.25 -16.21
N ILE A 19 4.85 25.11 -15.36
CA ILE A 19 4.38 26.45 -15.71
C ILE A 19 5.34 27.44 -15.04
N LYS A 20 5.86 28.40 -15.80
CA LYS A 20 6.80 29.40 -15.27
C LYS A 20 6.18 30.11 -14.07
N GLY A 21 6.89 30.14 -12.94
CA GLY A 21 6.45 30.79 -11.71
C GLY A 21 5.58 29.92 -10.80
N CYS A 22 5.27 28.68 -11.19
CA CYS A 22 4.53 27.74 -10.34
C CYS A 22 5.47 26.75 -9.64
N SER A 23 5.12 26.40 -8.40
CA SER A 23 5.70 25.28 -7.68
C SER A 23 4.86 24.04 -7.95
N ILE A 24 5.50 22.94 -8.32
CA ILE A 24 4.83 21.70 -8.71
C ILE A 24 5.28 20.58 -7.79
N VAL A 25 4.31 19.85 -7.26
CA VAL A 25 4.55 18.72 -6.38
C VAL A 25 3.84 17.49 -6.97
N ILE A 26 4.62 16.46 -7.26
CA ILE A 26 4.13 15.17 -7.75
C ILE A 26 4.18 14.18 -6.59
N LEU A 27 3.00 13.70 -6.21
CA LEU A 27 2.84 12.67 -5.19
C LEU A 27 2.71 11.30 -5.86
N ARG A 28 3.58 10.36 -5.48
CA ARG A 28 3.60 8.98 -5.97
C ARG A 28 3.27 8.02 -4.82
N PRO A 29 1.98 7.81 -4.50
CA PRO A 29 1.64 6.79 -3.55
C PRO A 29 1.92 5.40 -4.12
N THR A 30 2.19 4.44 -3.24
CA THR A 30 2.25 3.02 -3.59
C THR A 30 0.83 2.44 -3.76
N ASN A 31 0.55 1.23 -3.26
CA ASN A 31 -0.76 0.61 -3.35
C ASN A 31 -1.72 1.21 -2.31
N VAL A 32 -2.49 2.21 -2.73
CA VAL A 32 -3.43 2.91 -1.86
C VAL A 32 -4.60 2.01 -1.50
N PHE A 33 -4.95 1.96 -0.21
CA PHE A 33 -6.17 1.33 0.27
C PHE A 33 -6.90 2.26 1.24
N ALA A 34 -8.22 2.13 1.28
CA ALA A 34 -9.13 2.83 2.20
C ALA A 34 -10.07 1.82 2.86
N GLU A 35 -10.86 2.28 3.82
CA GLU A 35 -11.73 1.44 4.66
C GLU A 35 -12.77 0.66 3.86
N ASP A 36 -13.19 1.21 2.73
CA ASP A 36 -14.20 0.63 1.85
C ASP A 36 -13.62 -0.16 0.67
N THR A 37 -12.38 0.11 0.28
CA THR A 37 -11.67 -0.54 -0.83
C THR A 37 -10.80 -1.71 -0.39
N PHE A 38 -10.48 -1.81 0.90
CA PHE A 38 -9.70 -2.91 1.44
C PHE A 38 -10.51 -4.22 1.50
N ASP A 39 -10.26 -5.11 0.56
CA ASP A 39 -10.98 -6.38 0.45
C ASP A 39 -10.48 -7.43 1.46
N ILE A 40 -11.11 -7.44 2.63
CA ILE A 40 -10.83 -8.41 3.71
C ILE A 40 -11.07 -9.86 3.27
N ARG A 41 -11.95 -10.10 2.29
CA ARG A 41 -12.24 -11.46 1.84
C ARG A 41 -11.00 -12.13 1.26
N ARG A 42 -10.07 -11.35 0.69
CA ARG A 42 -8.77 -11.84 0.19
C ARG A 42 -7.90 -12.46 1.28
N TYR A 43 -8.15 -12.12 2.53
CA TYR A 43 -7.39 -12.59 3.68
C TYR A 43 -8.12 -13.71 4.43
N ARG A 44 -9.29 -14.16 3.97
CA ARG A 44 -10.05 -15.26 4.59
C ARG A 44 -9.93 -16.57 3.79
N GLY A 45 -10.10 -17.68 4.50
CA GLY A 45 -10.20 -19.02 3.91
C GLY A 45 -8.90 -19.56 3.31
N VAL A 46 -9.05 -20.68 2.59
CA VAL A 46 -7.93 -21.42 1.97
C VAL A 46 -7.22 -20.59 0.91
N HIS A 47 -7.96 -19.82 0.12
CA HIS A 47 -7.38 -18.96 -0.92
C HIS A 47 -6.46 -17.88 -0.35
N GLY A 48 -6.88 -17.18 0.71
CA GLY A 48 -6.03 -16.19 1.39
C GLY A 48 -4.77 -16.82 1.99
N THR A 49 -4.92 -18.01 2.59
CA THR A 49 -3.81 -18.80 3.12
C THR A 49 -2.80 -19.20 2.03
N LEU A 50 -3.26 -19.76 0.91
CA LEU A 50 -2.40 -20.17 -0.20
C LEU A 50 -1.68 -18.98 -0.82
N ARG A 51 -2.39 -17.87 -1.04
CA ARG A 51 -1.79 -16.64 -1.58
C ARG A 51 -0.65 -16.16 -0.70
N VAL A 52 -0.85 -16.09 0.61
CA VAL A 52 0.18 -15.66 1.56
C VAL A 52 1.31 -16.66 1.67
N TRP A 53 1.05 -17.96 1.50
CA TRP A 53 2.12 -18.95 1.44
C TRP A 53 3.07 -18.69 0.26
N PHE A 54 2.54 -18.33 -0.91
CA PHE A 54 3.35 -17.99 -2.07
C PHE A 54 3.98 -16.59 -1.95
N THR A 55 3.20 -15.54 -1.70
CA THR A 55 3.67 -14.15 -1.79
C THR A 55 4.05 -13.54 -0.45
N GLY A 56 4.08 -14.32 0.62
CA GLY A 56 4.17 -13.83 2.00
C GLY A 56 5.40 -12.99 2.30
N LYS A 57 6.55 -13.35 1.72
CA LYS A 57 7.80 -12.58 1.87
C LYS A 57 7.85 -11.31 1.04
N GLU A 58 6.92 -11.11 0.11
CA GLU A 58 6.89 -9.90 -0.71
C GLU A 58 6.38 -8.72 0.09
N ARG A 59 6.90 -7.53 -0.20
CA ARG A 59 6.36 -6.29 0.35
C ARG A 59 4.95 -6.06 -0.19
N SER A 60 4.05 -5.66 0.70
CA SER A 60 2.64 -5.40 0.40
C SER A 60 2.46 -4.10 -0.38
N HIS A 61 3.40 -3.17 -0.21
CA HIS A 61 3.36 -1.83 -0.78
C HIS A 61 2.09 -1.05 -0.40
N LEU A 62 1.40 -1.47 0.65
CA LEU A 62 0.15 -0.85 1.08
C LEU A 62 0.44 0.49 1.74
N VAL A 63 -0.36 1.49 1.38
CA VAL A 63 -0.38 2.81 2.02
C VAL A 63 -1.82 3.20 2.27
N TYR A 64 -2.12 3.66 3.47
CA TYR A 64 -3.49 4.03 3.82
C TYR A 64 -3.86 5.39 3.19
N ALA A 65 -5.07 5.48 2.64
CA ALA A 65 -5.54 6.65 1.92
C ALA A 65 -5.54 7.91 2.79
N GLY A 66 -5.76 7.78 4.10
CA GLY A 66 -5.65 8.89 5.05
C GLY A 66 -4.25 9.51 5.07
N ASP A 67 -3.20 8.69 5.11
CA ASP A 67 -1.82 9.21 5.09
C ASP A 67 -1.48 9.88 3.75
N VAL A 68 -2.03 9.38 2.63
CA VAL A 68 -1.85 9.99 1.31
C VAL A 68 -2.56 11.36 1.22
N ALA A 69 -3.77 11.46 1.75
CA ALA A 69 -4.52 12.71 1.78
C ALA A 69 -3.80 13.76 2.65
N GLU A 70 -3.34 13.37 3.84
CA GLU A 70 -2.60 14.22 4.76
C GLU A 70 -1.25 14.66 4.18
N ALA A 71 -0.55 13.78 3.46
CA ALA A 71 0.66 14.16 2.72
C ALA A 71 0.35 15.22 1.65
N GLY A 72 -0.76 15.07 0.94
CA GLY A 72 -1.23 16.05 -0.03
C GLY A 72 -1.53 17.41 0.61
N ALA A 73 -2.31 17.43 1.69
CA ALA A 73 -2.65 18.64 2.42
C ALA A 73 -1.40 19.35 2.97
N PHE A 74 -0.52 18.60 3.62
CA PHE A 74 0.74 19.11 4.16
C PHE A 74 1.59 19.79 3.09
N LEU A 75 1.72 19.17 1.91
CA LEU A 75 2.50 19.72 0.80
C LEU A 75 1.82 20.94 0.16
N LEU A 76 0.49 21.02 0.16
CA LEU A 76 -0.23 22.21 -0.32
C LEU A 76 -0.04 23.41 0.63
N GLU A 77 -0.03 23.18 1.94
CA GLU A 77 0.10 24.25 2.94
C GLU A 77 1.54 24.70 3.14
N SER A 78 2.49 23.77 3.11
CA SER A 78 3.87 24.03 3.53
C SER A 78 4.83 24.33 2.37
N TRP A 79 4.42 24.09 1.12
CA TRP A 79 5.39 24.08 0.01
C TRP A 79 5.49 25.40 -0.74
N ILE A 80 6.62 26.09 -0.53
CA ILE A 80 6.90 27.41 -1.11
C ILE A 80 8.03 27.36 -2.14
N GLN A 81 8.76 26.24 -2.27
CA GLN A 81 9.95 26.21 -3.13
C GLN A 81 9.62 26.08 -4.63
N PRO A 82 10.25 26.92 -5.49
CA PRO A 82 10.03 26.88 -6.93
C PRO A 82 10.58 25.59 -7.56
N GLY A 83 9.93 25.14 -8.64
CA GLY A 83 10.31 23.96 -9.40
C GLY A 83 9.41 22.75 -9.18
N CYS A 84 9.79 21.61 -9.77
CA CYS A 84 9.04 20.35 -9.68
C CYS A 84 9.70 19.38 -8.70
N GLN A 85 8.97 18.95 -7.68
CA GLN A 85 9.44 18.02 -6.66
C GLN A 85 8.60 16.75 -6.69
N LYS A 86 9.23 15.61 -6.40
CA LYS A 86 8.57 14.30 -6.42
C LYS A 86 8.71 13.63 -5.07
N PHE A 87 7.60 13.22 -4.48
CA PHE A 87 7.56 12.54 -3.20
C PHE A 87 6.88 11.19 -3.35
N ILE A 88 7.44 10.17 -2.72
CA ILE A 88 6.81 8.85 -2.61
C ILE A 88 6.10 8.78 -1.26
N VAL A 89 4.86 8.31 -1.26
CA VAL A 89 4.11 8.00 -0.04
C VAL A 89 3.99 6.50 0.06
N SER A 90 4.62 5.93 1.07
CA SER A 90 4.78 4.49 1.22
C SER A 90 4.96 4.13 2.68
N SER A 91 4.28 3.09 3.14
CA SER A 91 4.48 2.51 4.48
C SER A 91 5.47 1.33 4.45
N ASP A 92 6.23 1.14 3.36
CA ASP A 92 7.19 0.04 3.21
C ASP A 92 8.33 0.05 4.25
N GLU A 93 8.64 1.21 4.82
CA GLU A 93 9.68 1.36 5.85
C GLU A 93 9.13 1.11 7.27
N GLU A 94 7.81 0.98 7.45
CA GLU A 94 7.17 0.64 8.72
C GLU A 94 7.24 -0.87 9.02
N PRO A 95 7.07 -1.28 10.29
CA PRO A 95 6.78 -2.68 10.63
C PRO A 95 5.52 -3.19 9.90
N ASP A 96 5.40 -4.51 9.78
CA ASP A 96 4.26 -5.18 9.13
C ASP A 96 4.07 -4.89 7.63
N HIS A 97 5.16 -4.59 6.92
CA HIS A 97 5.12 -4.22 5.49
C HIS A 97 5.05 -5.41 4.53
N THR A 98 5.26 -6.64 4.98
CA THR A 98 5.18 -7.83 4.11
C THR A 98 3.75 -8.38 4.01
N ASN A 99 3.45 -9.12 2.93
CA ASN A 99 2.14 -9.75 2.75
C ASN A 99 1.77 -10.73 3.87
N VAL A 100 2.76 -11.43 4.45
CA VAL A 100 2.51 -12.32 5.59
C VAL A 100 2.13 -11.54 6.83
N GLU A 101 2.84 -10.45 7.13
CA GLU A 101 2.55 -9.63 8.30
C GLU A 101 1.19 -8.93 8.18
N VAL A 102 0.87 -8.37 7.01
CA VAL A 102 -0.46 -7.80 6.74
C VAL A 102 -1.56 -8.85 6.94
N TYR A 103 -1.36 -10.07 6.44
CA TYR A 103 -2.31 -11.16 6.66
C TYR A 103 -2.46 -11.50 8.14
N GLU A 104 -1.36 -11.64 8.88
CA GLU A 104 -1.41 -11.93 10.31
C GLU A 104 -2.11 -10.81 11.08
N SER A 105 -1.84 -9.54 10.76
CA SER A 105 -2.51 -8.39 11.37
C SER A 105 -4.01 -8.39 11.10
N VAL A 106 -4.44 -8.65 9.86
CA VAL A 106 -5.88 -8.80 9.54
C VAL A 106 -6.51 -9.95 10.31
N GLN A 107 -5.84 -11.11 10.38
CA GLN A 107 -6.38 -12.28 11.09
C GLN A 107 -6.52 -12.04 12.59
N ARG A 108 -5.52 -11.41 13.24
CA ARG A 108 -5.59 -11.01 14.65
C ARG A 108 -6.76 -10.06 14.90
N LEU A 109 -6.94 -9.06 14.04
CA LEU A 109 -8.05 -8.09 14.14
C LEU A 109 -9.44 -8.73 13.93
N LEU A 110 -9.49 -9.84 13.19
CA LEU A 110 -10.70 -10.64 13.03
C LEU A 110 -10.97 -11.61 14.20
N GLY A 111 -10.08 -11.65 15.21
CA GLY A 111 -10.20 -12.52 16.37
C GLY A 111 -9.74 -13.96 16.13
N TYR A 112 -9.05 -14.24 15.03
CA TYR A 112 -8.46 -15.55 14.80
C TYR A 112 -7.16 -15.70 15.57
N TRP A 113 -6.89 -16.93 16.03
CA TRP A 113 -5.59 -17.27 16.58
C TRP A 113 -4.59 -17.46 15.44
N VAL A 114 -3.44 -16.78 15.54
CA VAL A 114 -2.42 -16.76 14.49
C VAL A 114 -1.07 -17.02 15.11
N GLU A 115 -0.52 -18.19 14.85
CA GLU A 115 0.92 -18.41 15.04
C GLU A 115 1.69 -17.72 13.91
N ARG A 116 2.85 -17.13 14.25
CA ARG A 116 3.74 -16.54 13.23
C ARG A 116 4.09 -17.59 12.18
N ARG A 117 3.72 -17.34 10.92
CA ARG A 117 3.96 -18.29 9.83
C ARG A 117 5.44 -18.36 9.51
N ARG A 118 6.09 -19.44 9.96
CA ARG A 118 7.51 -19.73 9.68
C ARG A 118 7.76 -20.19 8.25
N TRP A 119 6.74 -20.77 7.60
CA TRP A 119 6.85 -21.38 6.29
C TRP A 119 6.12 -20.54 5.24
N VAL A 120 6.89 -19.74 4.52
CA VAL A 120 6.46 -19.00 3.33
C VAL A 120 7.49 -19.25 2.22
N CYS A 121 7.01 -19.30 0.98
CA CYS A 121 7.81 -19.58 -0.19
C CYS A 121 9.02 -18.60 -0.28
N PRO A 122 10.23 -19.08 -0.62
CA PRO A 122 11.36 -18.20 -0.89
C PRO A 122 11.05 -17.24 -2.04
N LEU A 123 11.41 -15.97 -1.88
CA LEU A 123 11.19 -14.91 -2.89
C LEU A 123 11.72 -15.29 -4.28
N GLY A 124 12.87 -15.95 -4.34
CA GLY A 124 13.47 -16.39 -5.59
C GLY A 124 12.54 -17.30 -6.39
N LEU A 125 11.92 -18.30 -5.74
CA LEU A 125 11.03 -19.24 -6.42
C LEU A 125 9.79 -18.52 -6.99
N VAL A 126 9.19 -17.63 -6.21
CA VAL A 126 8.03 -16.82 -6.63
C VAL A 126 8.38 -15.94 -7.83
N TYR A 127 9.54 -15.28 -7.77
CA TYR A 127 10.04 -14.45 -8.85
C TYR A 127 10.27 -15.26 -10.13
N TYR A 128 10.93 -16.43 -10.06
CA TYR A 128 11.17 -17.26 -11.24
C TYR A 128 9.87 -17.78 -11.88
N LEU A 129 8.91 -18.23 -11.06
CA LEU A 129 7.59 -18.63 -11.56
C LEU A 129 6.88 -17.47 -12.27
N ARG A 130 6.97 -16.26 -11.71
CA ARG A 130 6.41 -15.04 -12.33
C ARG A 130 7.15 -14.65 -13.60
N LEU A 131 8.48 -14.78 -13.62
CA LEU A 131 9.33 -14.48 -14.76
C LEU A 131 8.98 -15.36 -15.97
N LEU A 132 8.74 -16.65 -15.74
CA LEU A 132 8.33 -17.58 -16.80
C LEU A 132 6.94 -17.28 -17.35
N ARG A 133 6.00 -16.86 -16.50
CA ARG A 133 4.60 -16.65 -16.89
C ARG A 133 4.30 -15.26 -17.45
N HIS A 134 4.91 -14.23 -16.88
CA HIS A 134 4.57 -12.82 -17.09
C HIS A 134 5.76 -11.96 -17.53
N GLY A 135 6.97 -12.54 -17.61
CA GLY A 135 8.19 -11.82 -17.95
C GLY A 135 8.77 -11.03 -16.77
N ARG A 136 9.67 -10.09 -17.08
CA ARG A 136 10.40 -9.31 -16.07
C ARG A 136 9.45 -8.42 -15.27
N GLY A 137 9.60 -8.45 -13.95
CA GLY A 137 8.88 -7.60 -13.01
C GLY A 137 9.63 -7.47 -11.68
N ASN A 138 9.00 -6.86 -10.68
CA ASN A 138 9.59 -6.72 -9.36
C ASN A 138 9.78 -8.09 -8.69
N ARG A 139 10.96 -8.28 -8.08
CA ARG A 139 11.33 -9.49 -7.34
C ARG A 139 10.56 -9.67 -6.02
N GLY A 140 9.87 -8.62 -5.57
CA GLY A 140 9.02 -8.61 -4.37
C GLY A 140 9.72 -8.10 -3.11
N ASP A 141 11.01 -7.83 -3.17
CA ASP A 141 11.84 -7.26 -2.09
C ASP A 141 12.13 -5.75 -2.25
N VAL A 142 11.63 -5.15 -3.33
CA VAL A 142 11.77 -3.71 -3.59
C VAL A 142 11.18 -2.93 -2.41
N CYS A 143 11.87 -1.89 -1.96
CA CYS A 143 11.40 -0.96 -0.93
C CYS A 143 11.22 0.42 -1.53
N TYR A 144 10.01 0.99 -1.41
CA TYR A 144 9.78 2.39 -1.77
C TYR A 144 9.96 3.28 -0.54
N SER A 145 11.01 4.12 -0.57
CA SER A 145 11.36 4.98 0.56
C SER A 145 10.54 6.26 0.59
N ALA A 146 9.94 6.56 1.76
CA ALA A 146 9.23 7.79 2.03
C ALA A 146 10.13 8.88 2.66
N ARG A 147 11.43 8.59 2.85
CA ARG A 147 12.39 9.47 3.54
C ARG A 147 12.40 10.91 3.06
N ARG A 148 12.28 11.14 1.75
CA ARG A 148 12.26 12.51 1.20
C ARG A 148 11.06 13.30 1.72
N LEU A 149 9.89 12.68 1.80
CA LEU A 149 8.70 13.30 2.37
C LEU A 149 8.85 13.49 3.89
N LEU A 150 9.34 12.47 4.60
CA LEU A 150 9.56 12.57 6.06
C LEU A 150 10.57 13.67 6.42
N SER A 151 11.60 13.87 5.58
CA SER A 151 12.62 14.91 5.78
C SER A 151 12.08 16.34 5.68
N THR A 152 10.88 16.55 5.11
CA THR A 152 10.22 17.86 5.10
C THR A 152 9.51 18.17 6.41
N GLY A 153 9.55 17.26 7.39
CA GLY A 153 8.82 17.38 8.66
C GLY A 153 7.43 16.72 8.64
N PHE A 154 7.01 16.15 7.51
CA PHE A 154 5.79 15.37 7.43
C PHE A 154 5.88 14.12 8.31
N LYS A 155 4.79 13.78 8.98
CA LYS A 155 4.63 12.54 9.76
C LYS A 155 3.40 11.82 9.25
N MET A 156 3.47 10.49 9.12
CA MET A 156 2.30 9.67 8.80
C MET A 156 1.39 9.59 10.03
N PRO A 157 0.18 10.17 9.99
CA PRO A 157 -0.69 10.21 11.17
C PRO A 157 -1.28 8.85 11.53
N PHE A 158 -1.48 7.95 10.56
CA PHE A 158 -2.12 6.67 10.79
C PHE A 158 -1.12 5.51 10.67
N GLY A 159 -0.42 5.43 9.54
CA GLY A 159 0.45 4.30 9.22
C GLY A 159 -0.34 3.05 8.80
N LEU A 160 0.39 1.98 8.48
CA LEU A 160 -0.19 0.80 7.84
C LEU A 160 -1.15 0.04 8.76
N LEU A 161 -0.74 -0.24 10.01
CA LEU A 161 -1.52 -1.05 10.94
C LEU A 161 -2.85 -0.39 11.31
N GLU A 162 -2.85 0.92 11.55
CA GLU A 162 -4.07 1.67 11.88
C GLU A 162 -5.01 1.71 10.68
N GLY A 163 -4.50 1.92 9.46
CA GLY A 163 -5.31 1.82 8.24
C GLY A 163 -5.97 0.46 8.09
N ILE A 164 -5.24 -0.63 8.35
CA ILE A 164 -5.80 -2.00 8.33
C ILE A 164 -6.88 -2.15 9.41
N ARG A 165 -6.63 -1.68 10.64
CA ARG A 165 -7.61 -1.74 11.74
C ARG A 165 -8.93 -1.07 11.36
N ARG A 166 -8.88 0.16 10.86
CA ARG A 166 -10.05 0.92 10.41
C ARG A 166 -10.81 0.19 9.30
N SER A 167 -10.08 -0.39 8.36
CA SER A 167 -10.64 -1.18 7.27
C SER A 167 -11.38 -2.42 7.77
N VAL A 168 -10.79 -3.13 8.75
CA VAL A 168 -11.43 -4.29 9.39
C VAL A 168 -12.71 -3.91 10.12
N GLU A 169 -12.67 -2.85 10.91
CA GLU A 169 -13.83 -2.33 11.63
C GLU A 169 -14.96 -1.91 10.67
N CYS A 170 -14.62 -1.20 9.59
CA CYS A 170 -15.58 -0.78 8.57
C CYS A 170 -16.30 -1.99 7.94
N SER A 171 -15.56 -3.03 7.55
CA SER A 171 -16.17 -4.22 6.98
C SER A 171 -17.02 -5.00 7.98
N GLN A 172 -16.65 -5.06 9.26
CA GLN A 172 -17.46 -5.73 10.29
C GLN A 172 -18.77 -4.98 10.51
N ARG A 173 -18.74 -3.64 10.52
CA ARG A 173 -19.96 -2.80 10.57
C ARG A 173 -20.88 -3.08 9.38
N LYS A 174 -20.33 -3.11 8.15
CA LYS A 174 -21.10 -3.43 6.94
C LYS A 174 -21.76 -4.82 7.00
N GLN A 175 -21.07 -5.82 7.56
CA GLN A 175 -21.63 -7.17 7.72
C GLN A 175 -22.77 -7.23 8.74
N LYS A 176 -22.67 -6.49 9.85
CA LYS A 176 -23.75 -6.40 10.85
C LYS A 176 -25.00 -5.74 10.29
N VAL A 177 -24.85 -4.66 9.53
CA VAL A 177 -25.99 -3.95 8.90
C VAL A 177 -26.68 -4.81 7.83
N ALA A 178 -25.92 -5.63 7.09
CA ALA A 178 -26.45 -6.50 6.03
C ALA A 178 -27.15 -7.78 6.52
N ALA A 179 -27.06 -8.11 7.81
CA ALA A 179 -27.75 -9.23 8.42
C ALA A 179 -28.90 -8.71 9.31
N PRO A 180 -30.03 -8.25 8.73
CA PRO A 180 -31.20 -7.95 9.54
C PRO A 180 -31.63 -9.22 10.26
N GLU A 181 -31.91 -9.09 11.56
CA GLU A 181 -32.37 -10.16 12.44
C GLU A 181 -33.44 -10.98 11.71
N ARG A 182 -33.13 -12.23 11.40
CA ARG A 182 -34.16 -13.22 11.08
C ARG A 182 -34.90 -13.46 12.41
N LYS A 183 -35.92 -12.64 12.66
CA LYS A 183 -36.96 -12.91 13.66
C LYS A 183 -37.85 -14.03 13.17
#